data_AF-A0A3C1T442-F1
#
_entry.id   AF-A0A3C1T442-F1
#
_cell.length_a   1.000
_cell.length_b   1.000
_cell.length_c   1.000
_cell.angle_alpha   90.00
_cell.angle_beta   90.00
_cell.angle_gamma   90.00
#
_symmetry.space_group_name_H-M   'P 1'
#
loop_
_entity.id
_entity.type
_entity.pdbx_description
1 polymer ?
#
loop_
_entity_poly.entity_id
_entity_poly.type
_entity_poly.pdbx_seq_one_letter_code
_entity_poly.pdbx_strand_id
1 'polypeptide(L)'
;MQVIWAIGISMVLLGLLIYLPYRFILVLGIIIVFGHNLLDIPESAPGFKPNFWWDLFHTGFFKVYTISPNHFLLMIYPFVAWTGLMLLGYCAGILFTAKFSSAQRRKILYYTGFGLIALFIVVRFINSYGDPFPWSQQKNGLYTFLSFMKVHKYPPSLLYICITIGPALVLLAFLEDIKNRFTNIMLVYGRTAFFYYILHFYFIHITAAILFFINGKHTMAEAIESMRKLPFLFVFPGEGLTLLGVYGIWLALIIALYPLCRRYDRYKTNHKEKWWLRYL
;
A
#
# COMPACT_ATOMS: atom_id res chain seq x y z
N MET A 1 -7.34 -13.25 4.30
CA MET A 1 -6.14 -12.83 3.55
C MET A 1 -6.15 -11.33 3.32
N GLN A 2 -5.48 -10.57 4.19
CA GLN A 2 -5.35 -9.11 4.11
C GLN A 2 -3.95 -8.68 3.63
N VAL A 3 -3.63 -7.38 3.70
CA VAL A 3 -2.37 -6.79 3.27
C VAL A 3 -1.12 -7.50 3.81
N ILE A 4 -1.11 -7.90 5.09
CA ILE A 4 0.03 -8.61 5.69
C ILE A 4 0.25 -9.96 5.02
N TRP A 5 -0.82 -10.68 4.65
CA TRP A 5 -0.70 -11.92 3.90
C TRP A 5 -0.08 -11.66 2.52
N ALA A 6 -0.50 -10.59 1.83
CA ALA A 6 -0.05 -10.31 0.46
C ALA A 6 1.45 -9.99 0.43
N ILE A 7 1.89 -9.21 1.42
CA ILE A 7 3.30 -8.92 1.64
C ILE A 7 4.06 -10.19 2.04
N GLY A 8 3.52 -10.97 2.99
CA GLY A 8 4.16 -12.18 3.50
C GLY A 8 4.39 -13.24 2.42
N ILE A 9 3.37 -13.57 1.62
CA ILE A 9 3.53 -14.54 0.52
C ILE A 9 4.48 -14.01 -0.55
N SER A 10 4.43 -12.71 -0.87
CA SER A 10 5.36 -12.09 -1.82
C SER A 10 6.81 -12.19 -1.33
N MET A 11 7.06 -12.02 -0.02
CA MET A 11 8.39 -12.19 0.58
C MET A 11 8.88 -13.64 0.53
N VAL A 12 8.00 -14.62 0.80
CA VAL A 12 8.33 -16.05 0.66
C VAL A 12 8.72 -16.37 -0.77
N LEU A 13 7.93 -15.91 -1.75
CA LEU A 13 8.22 -16.10 -3.17
C LEU A 13 9.53 -15.42 -3.58
N LEU A 14 9.76 -14.17 -3.15
CA LEU A 14 11.02 -13.49 -3.39
C LEU A 14 12.18 -14.29 -2.80
N GLY A 15 12.06 -14.80 -1.57
CA GLY A 15 13.07 -15.63 -0.92
C GLY A 15 13.43 -16.91 -1.68
N LEU A 16 12.52 -17.45 -2.49
CA LEU A 16 12.81 -18.54 -3.42
C LEU A 16 13.44 -18.02 -4.73
N LEU A 17 12.97 -16.88 -5.23
CA LEU A 17 13.41 -16.29 -6.49
C LEU A 17 14.78 -15.60 -6.43
N ILE A 18 15.28 -15.21 -5.24
CA ILE A 18 16.59 -14.56 -5.10
C ILE A 18 17.76 -15.41 -5.60
N TYR A 19 17.59 -16.73 -5.69
CA TYR A 19 18.60 -17.66 -6.21
C TYR A 19 18.68 -17.65 -7.74
N LEU A 20 17.73 -17.01 -8.42
CA LEU A 20 17.72 -16.88 -9.88
C LEU A 20 18.57 -15.69 -10.35
N PRO A 21 19.03 -15.69 -11.63
CA PRO A 21 19.79 -14.57 -12.17
C PRO A 21 19.00 -13.26 -12.12
N TYR A 22 19.69 -12.15 -11.81
CA TYR A 22 19.10 -10.80 -11.73
C TYR A 22 18.19 -10.45 -12.91
N ARG A 23 18.62 -10.78 -14.14
CA ARG A 23 17.87 -10.47 -15.37
C ARG A 23 16.52 -11.20 -15.39
N PHE A 24 16.46 -12.43 -14.88
CA PHE A 24 15.22 -13.20 -14.81
C PHE A 24 14.24 -12.55 -13.83
N ILE A 25 14.71 -12.19 -12.64
CA ILE A 25 13.88 -11.53 -11.61
C ILE A 25 13.33 -10.19 -12.14
N LEU A 26 14.18 -9.41 -12.81
CA LEU A 26 13.80 -8.13 -13.40
C LEU A 26 12.73 -8.31 -14.48
N VAL A 27 12.96 -9.20 -15.44
CA VAL A 27 12.01 -9.46 -16.54
C VAL A 27 10.68 -9.98 -15.99
N LEU A 28 10.71 -10.91 -15.02
CA LEU A 28 9.51 -11.44 -14.38
C LEU A 28 8.72 -10.32 -13.67
N GLY A 29 9.40 -9.46 -12.91
CA GLY A 29 8.76 -8.31 -12.26
C GLY A 29 8.10 -7.36 -13.26
N ILE A 30 8.77 -7.07 -14.39
CA ILE A 30 8.23 -6.24 -15.48
C ILE A 30 7.00 -6.91 -16.08
N ILE A 31 7.07 -8.19 -16.43
CA ILE A 31 5.95 -8.94 -17.02
C ILE A 31 4.75 -8.92 -16.09
N ILE A 32 4.94 -9.15 -14.80
CA ILE A 32 3.84 -9.14 -13.84
C ILE A 32 3.23 -7.74 -13.74
N VAL A 33 4.03 -6.70 -13.52
CA VAL A 33 3.51 -5.33 -13.34
C VAL A 33 2.82 -4.81 -14.60
N PHE A 34 3.45 -4.98 -15.77
CA PHE A 34 2.90 -4.49 -17.04
C PHE A 34 1.83 -5.38 -17.63
N GLY A 35 1.80 -6.67 -17.27
CA GLY A 35 0.90 -7.66 -17.87
C GLY A 35 -0.31 -8.03 -17.02
N HIS A 36 -0.32 -7.76 -15.71
CA HIS A 36 -1.43 -8.23 -14.86
C HIS A 36 -2.79 -7.70 -15.31
N ASN A 37 -2.90 -6.43 -15.73
CA ASN A 37 -4.16 -5.86 -16.25
C ASN A 37 -4.63 -6.50 -17.56
N LEU A 38 -3.83 -7.34 -18.24
CA LEU A 38 -4.34 -8.14 -19.35
C LEU A 38 -5.38 -9.18 -18.87
N LEU A 39 -5.32 -9.58 -17.59
CA LEU A 39 -6.30 -10.46 -16.96
C LEU A 39 -7.65 -9.77 -16.75
N ASP A 40 -7.72 -8.44 -16.82
CA ASP A 40 -8.99 -7.69 -16.78
C ASP A 40 -9.85 -8.00 -18.04
N ILE A 41 -9.24 -8.40 -19.16
CA ILE A 41 -9.93 -8.69 -20.43
C ILE A 41 -10.90 -9.88 -20.27
N PRO A 42 -10.46 -11.09 -19.87
CA PRO A 42 -11.38 -12.21 -19.65
C PRO A 42 -12.39 -11.93 -18.53
N GLU A 43 -12.05 -11.09 -17.55
CA GLU A 43 -12.95 -10.70 -16.46
C GLU A 43 -14.11 -9.83 -16.91
N SER A 44 -13.90 -9.03 -17.96
CA SER A 44 -14.95 -8.21 -18.56
C SER A 44 -15.99 -9.01 -19.35
N ALA A 45 -15.74 -10.31 -19.61
CA ALA A 45 -16.64 -11.14 -20.39
C ALA A 45 -17.96 -11.44 -19.63
N PRO A 46 -19.12 -11.39 -20.31
CA PRO A 46 -20.40 -11.74 -19.70
C PRO A 46 -20.40 -13.15 -19.11
N GLY A 47 -20.80 -13.28 -17.85
CA GLY A 47 -20.87 -14.57 -17.16
C GLY A 47 -19.54 -15.12 -16.63
N PHE A 48 -18.45 -14.33 -16.69
CA PHE A 48 -17.20 -14.70 -16.06
C PHE A 48 -17.39 -14.98 -14.56
N LYS A 49 -16.95 -16.16 -14.12
CA LYS A 49 -17.00 -16.60 -12.72
C LYS A 49 -15.59 -16.97 -12.28
N PRO A 50 -14.89 -16.13 -11.52
CA PRO A 50 -13.59 -16.48 -11.01
C PRO A 50 -13.72 -17.66 -10.06
N ASN A 51 -12.78 -18.60 -10.15
CA ASN A 51 -12.62 -19.64 -9.14
C ASN A 51 -11.69 -19.13 -8.03
N PHE A 52 -11.49 -19.96 -7.00
CA PHE A 52 -10.60 -19.67 -5.88
C PHE A 52 -9.21 -19.20 -6.30
N TRP A 53 -8.60 -19.86 -7.29
CA TRP A 53 -7.27 -19.54 -7.76
C TRP A 53 -7.23 -18.19 -8.47
N TRP A 54 -8.21 -17.92 -9.32
CA TRP A 54 -8.32 -16.64 -10.02
C TRP A 54 -8.47 -15.47 -9.03
N ASP A 55 -9.32 -15.63 -8.01
CA ASP A 55 -9.45 -14.65 -6.94
C ASP A 55 -8.14 -14.51 -6.15
N LEU A 56 -7.45 -15.61 -5.83
CA LEU A 56 -6.19 -15.59 -5.08
C LEU A 56 -5.10 -14.80 -5.81
N PHE A 57 -5.00 -15.00 -7.12
CA PHE A 57 -3.95 -14.41 -7.93
C PHE A 57 -4.30 -13.00 -8.43
N HIS A 58 -5.58 -12.70 -8.71
CA HIS A 58 -5.95 -11.46 -9.41
C HIS A 58 -7.15 -10.71 -8.83
N THR A 59 -8.34 -11.30 -8.69
CA THR A 59 -9.61 -10.56 -8.43
C THR A 59 -10.05 -10.50 -6.97
N GLY A 60 -9.30 -11.09 -6.05
CA GLY A 60 -9.70 -11.34 -4.66
C GLY A 60 -9.86 -10.11 -3.77
N PHE A 61 -10.87 -9.28 -4.03
CA PHE A 61 -11.26 -8.14 -3.21
C PHE A 61 -12.63 -8.40 -2.54
N PHE A 62 -12.63 -8.55 -1.22
CA PHE A 62 -13.79 -8.90 -0.38
C PHE A 62 -14.55 -10.17 -0.81
N LYS A 63 -13.82 -11.20 -1.27
CA LYS A 63 -14.41 -12.51 -1.61
C LYS A 63 -14.48 -13.42 -0.38
N VAL A 64 -15.59 -14.11 -0.20
CA VAL A 64 -15.82 -15.02 0.93
C VAL A 64 -15.95 -16.44 0.42
N TYR A 65 -15.13 -17.33 0.96
CA TYR A 65 -15.14 -18.76 0.68
C TYR A 65 -15.51 -19.53 1.94
N THR A 66 -16.56 -20.35 1.90
CA THR A 66 -16.94 -21.21 3.03
C THR A 66 -16.04 -22.45 3.05
N ILE A 67 -15.28 -22.64 4.12
CA ILE A 67 -14.42 -23.82 4.31
C ILE A 67 -15.20 -24.93 5.02
N SER A 68 -15.95 -24.58 6.06
CA SER A 68 -16.80 -25.49 6.83
C SER A 68 -17.95 -24.70 7.49
N PRO A 69 -18.94 -25.35 8.13
CA PRO A 69 -19.96 -24.61 8.89
C PRO A 69 -19.31 -23.62 9.86
N ASN A 70 -19.72 -22.35 9.77
CA ASN A 70 -19.21 -21.22 10.54
C ASN A 70 -17.73 -20.84 10.32
N HIS A 71 -17.03 -21.43 9.34
CA HIS A 71 -15.65 -21.06 9.00
C HIS A 71 -15.56 -20.51 7.58
N PHE A 72 -15.10 -19.27 7.49
CA PHE A 72 -15.03 -18.53 6.24
C PHE A 72 -13.61 -18.01 6.00
N LEU A 73 -13.17 -18.13 4.76
CA LEU A 73 -11.97 -17.48 4.26
C LEU A 73 -12.36 -16.20 3.54
N LEU A 74 -12.06 -15.07 4.18
CA LEU A 74 -12.23 -13.75 3.59
C LEU A 74 -10.95 -13.33 2.88
N MET A 75 -11.01 -13.14 1.57
CA MET A 75 -9.92 -12.67 0.72
C MET A 75 -10.15 -11.21 0.35
N ILE A 76 -9.20 -10.36 0.72
CA ILE A 76 -9.31 -8.90 0.52
C ILE A 76 -8.18 -8.38 -0.37
N TYR A 77 -7.04 -9.06 -0.41
CA TYR A 77 -5.88 -8.65 -1.17
C TYR A 77 -5.48 -9.81 -2.07
N PRO A 78 -5.49 -9.66 -3.41
CA PRO A 78 -4.74 -10.51 -4.34
C PRO A 78 -3.26 -10.10 -4.31
N PHE A 79 -2.33 -11.05 -4.45
CA PHE A 79 -0.91 -10.77 -4.18
C PHE A 79 -0.02 -10.57 -5.40
N VAL A 80 -0.40 -11.07 -6.58
CA VAL A 80 0.55 -11.21 -7.71
C VAL A 80 1.12 -9.88 -8.16
N ALA A 81 0.28 -8.85 -8.33
CA ALA A 81 0.76 -7.52 -8.70
C ALA A 81 1.72 -6.92 -7.65
N TRP A 82 1.48 -7.17 -6.36
CA TRP A 82 2.41 -6.78 -5.29
C TRP A 82 3.72 -7.57 -5.33
N THR A 83 3.68 -8.86 -5.67
CA THR A 83 4.89 -9.66 -5.90
C THR A 83 5.71 -9.07 -7.04
N GLY A 84 5.09 -8.76 -8.19
CA GLY A 84 5.79 -8.13 -9.31
C GLY A 84 6.49 -6.84 -8.90
N LEU A 85 5.79 -5.97 -8.19
CA LEU A 85 6.37 -4.73 -7.66
C LEU A 85 7.53 -4.99 -6.68
N MET A 86 7.40 -6.01 -5.82
CA MET A 86 8.45 -6.41 -4.87
C MET A 86 9.70 -6.94 -5.59
N LEU A 87 9.55 -7.71 -6.67
CA LEU A 87 10.67 -8.18 -7.50
C LEU A 87 11.41 -6.99 -8.13
N LEU A 88 10.66 -6.01 -8.67
CA LEU A 88 11.25 -4.79 -9.22
C LEU A 88 11.97 -3.97 -8.15
N GLY A 89 11.39 -3.85 -6.96
CA GLY A 89 12.02 -3.19 -5.81
C GLY A 89 13.32 -3.89 -5.38
N TYR A 90 13.33 -5.22 -5.34
CA TYR A 90 14.54 -6.00 -5.09
C TYR A 90 15.63 -5.70 -6.15
N CYS A 91 15.26 -5.72 -7.44
CA CYS A 91 16.18 -5.38 -8.52
C CYS A 91 16.69 -3.93 -8.45
N ALA A 92 15.86 -2.98 -8.02
CA ALA A 92 16.25 -1.59 -7.81
C ALA A 92 17.29 -1.42 -6.69
N GLY A 93 17.36 -2.37 -5.75
CA GLY A 93 18.37 -2.39 -4.67
C GLY A 93 19.81 -2.36 -5.19
N ILE A 94 20.08 -2.85 -6.41
CA ILE A 94 21.43 -2.81 -7.00
C ILE A 94 21.96 -1.37 -7.16
N LEU A 95 21.06 -0.41 -7.37
CA LEU A 95 21.40 1.01 -7.55
C LEU A 95 21.98 1.63 -6.27
N PHE A 96 21.72 1.03 -5.11
CA PHE A 96 22.20 1.47 -3.80
C PHE A 96 23.46 0.72 -3.34
N THR A 97 24.03 -0.12 -4.19
CA THR A 97 25.33 -0.78 -3.93
C THR A 97 26.49 0.14 -4.30
N ALA A 98 27.70 -0.22 -3.87
CA ALA A 98 28.93 0.50 -4.21
C ALA A 98 29.25 0.56 -5.72
N LYS A 99 28.51 -0.17 -6.56
CA LYS A 99 28.67 -0.17 -8.02
C LYS A 99 28.18 1.13 -8.68
N PHE A 100 27.34 1.91 -8.01
CA PHE A 100 26.75 3.13 -8.56
C PHE A 100 27.11 4.34 -7.70
N SER A 101 27.60 5.39 -8.35
CA SER A 101 27.78 6.69 -7.68
C SER A 101 26.43 7.34 -7.37
N SER A 102 26.40 8.28 -6.41
CA SER A 102 25.21 9.08 -6.10
C SER A 102 24.63 9.75 -7.36
N ALA A 103 25.50 10.38 -8.17
CA ALA A 103 25.09 11.02 -9.41
C ALA A 103 24.44 10.05 -10.42
N GLN A 104 25.00 8.84 -10.59
CA GLN A 104 24.44 7.82 -11.49
C GLN A 104 23.09 7.32 -10.99
N ARG A 105 22.98 7.01 -9.69
CA ARG A 105 21.74 6.55 -9.07
C ARG A 105 20.65 7.61 -9.19
N ARG A 106 20.92 8.85 -8.80
CA ARG A 106 20.00 9.98 -8.91
C ARG A 106 19.49 10.17 -10.34
N LYS A 107 20.40 10.07 -11.33
CA LYS A 107 20.05 10.14 -12.76
C LYS A 107 19.06 9.03 -13.14
N ILE A 108 19.36 7.78 -12.78
CA ILE A 108 18.49 6.62 -13.07
C ILE A 108 17.12 6.79 -12.41
N LEU A 109 17.09 7.15 -11.12
CA LEU A 109 15.86 7.34 -10.36
C LEU A 109 14.99 8.46 -10.94
N TYR A 110 15.58 9.59 -11.36
CA TYR A 110 14.83 10.67 -12.01
C TYR A 110 14.24 10.25 -13.35
N TYR A 111 15.03 9.68 -14.25
CA TYR A 111 14.51 9.28 -15.57
C TYR A 111 13.46 8.18 -15.46
N THR A 112 13.66 7.23 -14.55
CA THR A 112 12.67 6.18 -14.29
C THR A 112 11.39 6.78 -13.69
N GLY A 113 11.53 7.65 -12.69
CA GLY A 113 10.41 8.28 -12.01
C GLY A 113 9.57 9.15 -12.94
N PHE A 114 10.20 10.05 -13.71
CA PHE A 114 9.51 10.85 -14.72
C PHE A 114 8.97 10.01 -15.88
N GLY A 115 9.68 8.94 -16.27
CA GLY A 115 9.20 7.99 -17.27
C GLY A 115 7.91 7.29 -16.83
N LEU A 116 7.81 6.88 -15.57
CA LEU A 116 6.58 6.29 -15.01
C LEU A 116 5.44 7.30 -14.92
N ILE A 117 5.72 8.56 -14.54
CA ILE A 117 4.70 9.62 -14.53
C ILE A 117 4.21 9.90 -15.96
N ALA A 118 5.11 9.99 -16.93
CA ALA A 118 4.75 10.19 -18.33
C ALA A 118 3.93 9.00 -18.87
N LEU A 119 4.35 7.77 -18.56
CA LEU A 119 3.60 6.56 -18.89
C LEU A 119 2.20 6.58 -18.29
N PHE A 120 2.08 6.94 -17.00
CA PHE A 120 0.78 7.11 -16.36
C PHE A 120 -0.09 8.10 -17.12
N ILE A 121 0.43 9.29 -17.42
CA ILE A 121 -0.31 10.34 -18.13
C ILE A 121 -0.78 9.83 -19.49
N VAL A 122 0.12 9.29 -20.32
CA VAL A 122 -0.18 8.83 -21.69
C VAL A 122 -1.23 7.71 -21.66
N VAL A 123 -1.00 6.67 -20.87
CA VAL A 123 -1.90 5.52 -20.82
C VAL A 123 -3.24 5.89 -20.17
N ARG A 124 -3.24 6.76 -19.14
CA ARG A 124 -4.48 7.26 -18.53
C ARG A 124 -5.29 8.10 -19.51
N PHE A 125 -4.67 8.91 -20.35
CA PHE A 125 -5.38 9.67 -21.39
C PHE A 125 -5.99 8.79 -22.48
N ILE A 126 -5.30 7.71 -22.89
CA ILE A 126 -5.86 6.71 -23.83
C ILE A 126 -7.07 6.00 -23.20
N ASN A 127 -7.06 5.82 -21.87
CA ASN A 127 -8.22 5.36 -21.08
C ASN A 127 -8.72 3.94 -21.42
N SER A 128 -7.85 3.09 -21.98
CA SER A 128 -8.20 1.72 -22.41
C SER A 128 -7.45 0.59 -21.68
N TYR A 129 -6.30 0.89 -21.05
CA TYR A 129 -5.45 -0.12 -20.42
C TYR A 129 -4.85 0.39 -19.11
N GLY A 130 -4.43 -0.54 -18.24
CA GLY A 130 -3.68 -0.26 -17.02
C GLY A 130 -4.53 0.24 -15.85
N ASP A 131 -5.83 0.34 -16.04
CA ASP A 131 -6.83 0.50 -14.99
C ASP A 131 -8.19 -0.05 -15.46
N PRO A 132 -8.87 -0.90 -14.69
CA PRO A 132 -10.17 -1.45 -15.09
C PRO A 132 -11.29 -0.40 -15.07
N PHE A 133 -11.07 0.76 -14.45
CA PHE A 133 -12.07 1.82 -14.33
C PHE A 133 -11.66 3.05 -15.16
N PRO A 134 -12.25 3.23 -16.36
CA PRO A 134 -11.97 4.41 -17.17
C PRO A 134 -12.37 5.69 -16.42
N TRP A 135 -11.56 6.74 -16.54
CA TRP A 135 -11.98 8.05 -16.06
C TRP A 135 -13.05 8.63 -16.99
N SER A 136 -13.84 9.56 -16.46
CA SER A 136 -14.89 10.24 -17.23
C SER A 136 -14.97 11.72 -16.83
N GLN A 137 -15.51 12.53 -17.74
CA GLN A 137 -15.81 13.93 -17.43
C GLN A 137 -16.85 14.00 -16.30
N GLN A 138 -16.59 14.87 -15.34
CA GLN A 138 -17.45 15.09 -14.18
C GLN A 138 -18.05 16.50 -14.22
N LYS A 139 -18.86 16.83 -13.22
CA LYS A 139 -19.59 18.10 -13.10
C LYS A 139 -18.75 19.39 -13.25
N ASN A 140 -17.45 19.34 -13.02
CA ASN A 140 -16.53 20.45 -13.29
C ASN A 140 -15.08 19.95 -13.46
N GLY A 141 -14.15 20.86 -13.75
CA GLY A 141 -12.74 20.55 -13.99
C GLY A 141 -12.04 19.87 -12.79
N LEU A 142 -12.31 20.30 -11.56
CA LEU A 142 -11.71 19.67 -10.37
C LEU A 142 -12.18 18.23 -10.21
N TYR A 143 -13.48 17.95 -10.32
CA TYR A 143 -13.99 16.58 -10.19
C TYR A 143 -13.52 15.71 -11.36
N THR A 144 -13.34 16.29 -12.55
CA THR A 144 -12.79 15.57 -13.72
C THR A 144 -11.33 15.21 -13.48
N PHE A 145 -10.53 16.13 -12.94
CA PHE A 145 -9.15 15.86 -12.52
C PHE A 145 -9.10 14.77 -11.43
N LEU A 146 -9.99 14.82 -10.44
CA LEU A 146 -10.08 13.77 -9.42
C LEU A 146 -10.48 12.42 -10.03
N SER A 147 -11.37 12.41 -11.03
CA SER A 147 -11.69 11.19 -11.78
C SER A 147 -10.48 10.66 -12.56
N PHE A 148 -9.67 11.54 -13.14
CA PHE A 148 -8.43 11.17 -13.84
C PHE A 148 -7.42 10.54 -12.87
N MET A 149 -7.24 11.12 -11.69
CA MET A 149 -6.33 10.65 -10.64
C MET A 149 -6.84 9.42 -9.88
N LYS A 150 -8.13 9.11 -9.96
CA LYS A 150 -8.73 7.93 -9.33
C LYS A 150 -8.32 6.68 -10.12
N VAL A 151 -7.46 5.86 -9.53
CA VAL A 151 -6.99 4.59 -10.09
C VAL A 151 -7.11 3.45 -9.07
N HIS A 152 -7.23 2.23 -9.58
CA HIS A 152 -7.58 1.04 -8.86
C HIS A 152 -6.42 0.47 -8.04
N LYS A 153 -6.66 0.27 -6.74
CA LYS A 153 -5.63 -0.14 -5.78
C LYS A 153 -5.60 -1.65 -5.49
N TYR A 154 -6.72 -2.37 -5.69
CA TYR A 154 -6.85 -3.75 -5.24
C TYR A 154 -7.54 -4.68 -6.27
N PRO A 155 -6.77 -5.35 -7.15
CA PRO A 155 -5.31 -5.34 -7.24
C PRO A 155 -4.74 -3.98 -7.68
N PRO A 156 -3.48 -3.65 -7.34
CA PRO A 156 -2.88 -2.38 -7.74
C PRO A 156 -2.67 -2.37 -9.25
N SER A 157 -3.45 -1.55 -9.95
CA SER A 157 -3.36 -1.42 -11.40
C SER A 157 -2.00 -0.88 -11.84
N LEU A 158 -1.64 -1.07 -13.11
CA LEU A 158 -0.40 -0.53 -13.67
C LEU A 158 -0.35 0.99 -13.45
N LEU A 159 -1.46 1.69 -13.68
CA LEU A 159 -1.55 3.13 -13.48
C LEU A 159 -1.42 3.52 -12.02
N TYR A 160 -1.99 2.75 -11.08
CA TYR A 160 -1.77 2.94 -9.65
C TYR A 160 -0.28 2.81 -9.30
N ILE A 161 0.41 1.78 -9.81
CA ILE A 161 1.85 1.59 -9.57
C ILE A 161 2.66 2.75 -10.18
N CYS A 162 2.37 3.16 -11.41
CA CYS A 162 3.10 4.25 -12.07
C CYS A 162 3.00 5.58 -11.31
N ILE A 163 1.79 5.99 -10.90
CA ILE A 163 1.58 7.29 -10.24
C ILE A 163 1.99 7.29 -8.76
N THR A 164 2.13 6.13 -8.14
CA THR A 164 2.63 6.04 -6.75
C THR A 164 4.14 5.87 -6.69
N ILE A 165 4.73 5.03 -7.55
CA ILE A 165 6.17 4.78 -7.59
C ILE A 165 6.92 5.88 -8.34
N GLY A 166 6.39 6.41 -9.44
CA GLY A 166 7.04 7.45 -10.24
C GLY A 166 7.45 8.67 -9.39
N PRO A 167 6.50 9.35 -8.74
CA PRO A 167 6.81 10.46 -7.83
C PRO A 167 7.69 10.05 -6.65
N ALA A 168 7.54 8.83 -6.12
CA ALA A 168 8.40 8.34 -5.04
C ALA A 168 9.87 8.22 -5.47
N LEU A 169 10.16 7.74 -6.69
CA LEU A 169 11.51 7.68 -7.23
C LEU A 169 12.09 9.08 -7.50
N VAL A 170 11.28 10.01 -8.02
CA VAL A 170 11.69 11.41 -8.20
C VAL A 170 12.02 12.05 -6.85
N LEU A 171 11.16 11.86 -5.85
CA LEU A 171 11.40 12.37 -4.51
C LEU A 171 12.65 11.73 -3.87
N LEU A 172 12.85 10.43 -4.06
CA LEU A 172 14.03 9.73 -3.56
C LEU A 172 15.33 10.26 -4.17
N ALA A 173 15.33 10.52 -5.48
CA ALA A 173 16.43 11.15 -6.20
C ALA A 173 16.70 12.59 -5.72
N PHE A 174 15.65 13.33 -5.35
CA PHE A 174 15.77 14.68 -4.80
C PHE A 174 16.33 14.68 -3.37
N LEU A 175 15.89 13.74 -2.54
CA LEU A 175 16.26 13.66 -1.12
C LEU A 175 17.61 12.98 -0.87
N GLU A 176 18.24 12.39 -1.89
CA GLU A 176 19.42 11.53 -1.77
C GLU A 176 20.56 12.14 -0.94
N ASP A 177 20.90 13.41 -1.20
CA ASP A 177 21.99 14.11 -0.52
C ASP A 177 21.50 15.01 0.63
N ILE A 178 20.19 15.01 0.93
CA ILE A 178 19.59 15.93 1.91
C ILE A 178 19.61 15.30 3.31
N LYS A 179 20.51 15.81 4.16
CA LYS A 179 20.62 15.43 5.58
C LYS A 179 20.31 16.63 6.47
N ASN A 180 19.13 16.63 7.07
CA ASN A 180 18.71 17.67 8.00
C ASN A 180 17.86 17.09 9.13
N ARG A 181 17.44 17.95 10.06
CA ARG A 181 16.62 17.52 11.21
C ARG A 181 15.32 16.84 10.78
N PHE A 182 14.66 17.34 9.75
CA PHE A 182 13.41 16.79 9.26
C PHE A 182 13.60 15.40 8.62
N THR A 183 14.59 15.25 7.73
CA THR A 183 14.88 13.94 7.12
C THR A 183 15.30 12.91 8.18
N ASN A 184 16.03 13.31 9.21
CA ASN A 184 16.34 12.46 10.36
C ASN A 184 15.10 12.01 11.16
N ILE A 185 14.10 12.89 11.34
CA ILE A 185 12.81 12.51 11.97
C ILE A 185 12.06 11.51 11.08
N MET A 186 11.98 11.76 9.78
CA MET A 186 11.30 10.86 8.83
C MET A 186 11.96 9.48 8.76
N LEU A 187 13.30 9.42 8.85
CA LEU A 187 14.05 8.16 8.89
C LEU A 187 13.67 7.27 10.07
N VAL A 188 13.32 7.84 11.24
CA VAL A 188 12.86 7.06 12.39
C VAL A 188 11.59 6.28 12.05
N TYR A 189 10.61 6.93 11.42
CA TYR A 189 9.38 6.24 10.99
C TYR A 189 9.67 5.17 9.94
N GLY A 190 10.53 5.46 8.96
CA GLY A 190 10.89 4.49 7.93
C GLY A 190 11.52 3.21 8.51
N ARG A 191 12.42 3.34 9.50
CA ARG A 191 13.10 2.20 10.14
C ARG A 191 12.21 1.37 11.07
N THR A 192 11.10 1.97 11.51
CA THR A 192 10.17 1.38 12.48
C THR A 192 8.75 1.30 11.92
N ALA A 193 8.62 1.25 10.59
CA ALA A 193 7.33 1.36 9.90
C ALA A 193 6.32 0.29 10.34
N PHE A 194 6.77 -0.95 10.57
CA PHE A 194 5.89 -2.01 11.06
C PHE A 194 5.49 -1.83 12.51
N PHE A 195 6.40 -1.42 13.39
CA PHE A 195 6.09 -1.03 14.76
C PHE A 195 5.05 0.11 14.82
N TYR A 196 5.25 1.17 14.03
CA TYR A 196 4.26 2.25 13.86
C TYR A 196 2.93 1.70 13.35
N TYR A 197 2.95 0.81 12.35
CA TYR A 197 1.75 0.18 11.80
C TYR A 197 0.95 -0.58 12.88
N ILE A 198 1.60 -1.28 13.80
CA ILE A 198 0.88 -1.96 14.88
C ILE A 198 0.27 -0.93 15.84
N LEU A 199 1.07 0.02 16.33
CA LEU A 199 0.61 0.97 17.34
C LEU A 199 -0.47 1.93 16.85
N HIS A 200 -0.35 2.45 15.62
CA HIS A 200 -1.33 3.39 15.08
C HIS A 200 -2.72 2.75 15.00
N PHE A 201 -2.78 1.45 14.69
CA PHE A 201 -4.04 0.71 14.59
C PHE A 201 -4.75 0.70 15.94
N TYR A 202 -4.07 0.32 17.02
CA TYR A 202 -4.69 0.38 18.35
C TYR A 202 -5.04 1.81 18.77
N PHE A 203 -4.16 2.77 18.51
CA PHE A 203 -4.37 4.17 18.90
C PHE A 203 -5.63 4.75 18.24
N ILE A 204 -5.81 4.54 16.94
CA ILE A 204 -6.97 5.06 16.22
C ILE A 204 -8.27 4.40 16.68
N HIS A 205 -8.27 3.10 16.99
CA HIS A 205 -9.45 2.41 17.52
C HIS A 205 -9.81 2.85 18.94
N ILE A 206 -8.81 3.08 19.80
CA ILE A 206 -9.03 3.64 21.14
C ILE A 206 -9.59 5.06 21.02
N THR A 207 -9.07 5.87 20.11
CA THR A 207 -9.55 7.24 19.88
C THR A 207 -10.99 7.22 19.34
N ALA A 208 -11.30 6.32 18.41
CA ALA A 208 -12.66 6.12 17.92
C ALA A 208 -13.62 5.72 19.07
N ALA A 209 -13.22 4.77 19.92
CA ALA A 209 -14.00 4.37 21.08
C ALA A 209 -14.25 5.54 22.06
N ILE A 210 -13.21 6.30 22.39
CA ILE A 210 -13.34 7.48 23.27
C ILE A 210 -14.32 8.50 22.67
N LEU A 211 -14.16 8.85 21.39
CA LEU A 211 -15.04 9.81 20.72
C LEU A 211 -16.48 9.29 20.62
N PHE A 212 -16.67 8.00 20.38
CA PHE A 212 -17.97 7.35 20.36
C PHE A 212 -18.71 7.51 21.69
N PHE A 213 -18.04 7.25 22.81
CA PHE A 213 -18.65 7.42 24.13
C PHE A 213 -18.88 8.89 24.50
N ILE A 214 -18.03 9.82 24.04
CA ILE A 214 -18.16 11.26 24.30
C ILE A 214 -19.30 11.90 23.49
N ASN A 215 -19.39 11.61 22.18
CA ASN A 215 -20.27 12.36 21.27
C ASN A 215 -21.75 11.95 21.34
N GLY A 216 -22.07 10.71 21.73
CA GLY A 216 -23.46 10.22 21.75
C GLY A 216 -23.93 9.61 23.06
N LYS A 217 -23.07 9.56 24.10
CA LYS A 217 -23.28 8.71 25.30
C LYS A 217 -23.68 7.28 24.93
N HIS A 218 -23.12 6.79 23.83
CA HIS A 218 -23.50 5.50 23.29
C HIS A 218 -23.20 4.39 24.26
N THR A 219 -24.01 3.33 24.21
CA THR A 219 -23.79 2.16 25.08
C THR A 219 -22.88 1.14 24.39
N MET A 220 -22.32 0.21 25.17
CA MET A 220 -21.56 -0.90 24.59
C MET A 220 -22.43 -1.80 23.68
N ALA A 221 -23.75 -1.86 23.91
CA ALA A 221 -24.67 -2.58 23.05
C ALA A 221 -24.73 -1.95 21.64
N GLU A 222 -24.78 -0.62 21.57
CA GLU A 222 -24.74 0.13 20.31
C GLU A 222 -23.39 -0.03 19.61
N ALA A 223 -22.29 -0.08 20.37
CA ALA A 223 -20.98 -0.39 19.80
C ALA A 223 -20.97 -1.77 19.12
N ILE A 224 -21.56 -2.80 19.71
CA ILE A 224 -21.66 -4.14 19.10
C ILE A 224 -22.58 -4.11 17.88
N GLU A 225 -23.68 -3.36 17.94
CA GLU A 225 -24.58 -3.19 16.80
C GLU A 225 -23.89 -2.53 15.60
N SER A 226 -22.95 -1.60 15.85
CA SER A 226 -22.20 -0.94 14.78
C SER A 226 -21.47 -1.93 13.86
N MET A 227 -21.01 -3.08 14.39
CA MET A 227 -20.37 -4.14 13.59
C MET A 227 -21.29 -4.78 12.55
N ARG A 228 -22.62 -4.69 12.72
CA ARG A 228 -23.58 -5.18 11.72
C ARG A 228 -23.67 -4.27 10.51
N LYS A 229 -23.37 -2.98 10.68
CA LYS A 229 -23.47 -1.95 9.62
C LYS A 229 -22.12 -1.72 8.94
N LEU A 230 -21.04 -1.68 9.72
CA LEU A 230 -19.67 -1.53 9.25
C LEU A 230 -18.79 -2.58 9.95
N PRO A 231 -17.76 -3.14 9.32
CA PRO A 231 -16.91 -4.16 9.95
C PRO A 231 -15.92 -3.56 10.98
N PHE A 232 -16.36 -2.57 11.77
CA PHE A 232 -15.58 -1.88 12.80
C PHE A 232 -16.46 -1.56 14.00
N LEU A 233 -15.93 -1.74 15.21
CA LEU A 233 -16.58 -1.29 16.45
C LEU A 233 -16.47 0.23 16.61
N PHE A 234 -17.43 0.82 17.34
CA PHE A 234 -17.41 2.23 17.76
C PHE A 234 -17.51 3.26 16.62
N VAL A 235 -18.17 2.88 15.51
CA VAL A 235 -18.34 3.77 14.35
C VAL A 235 -19.76 3.65 13.79
N PHE A 236 -20.51 4.76 13.75
CA PHE A 236 -21.80 4.82 13.05
C PHE A 236 -21.72 5.64 11.76
N PRO A 237 -22.35 5.17 10.66
CA PRO A 237 -22.50 5.98 9.46
C PRO A 237 -23.28 7.28 9.76
N GLY A 238 -22.73 8.42 9.33
CA GLY A 238 -23.35 9.74 9.55
C GLY A 238 -22.87 10.45 10.81
N GLU A 239 -22.15 9.77 11.69
CA GLU A 239 -21.52 10.34 12.87
C GLU A 239 -20.00 10.39 12.69
N GLY A 240 -19.38 11.46 13.21
CA GLY A 240 -17.93 11.61 13.13
C GLY A 240 -17.47 13.05 13.17
N LEU A 241 -16.18 13.23 12.91
CA LEU A 241 -15.56 14.54 12.85
C LEU A 241 -15.57 15.09 11.43
N THR A 242 -15.48 16.42 11.32
CA THR A 242 -15.20 17.08 10.05
C THR A 242 -13.86 16.61 9.49
N LEU A 243 -13.65 16.79 8.18
CA LEU A 243 -12.39 16.45 7.52
C LEU A 243 -11.18 17.10 8.23
N LEU A 244 -11.33 18.35 8.67
CA LEU A 244 -10.31 19.05 9.44
C LEU A 244 -10.02 18.36 10.78
N GLY A 245 -11.06 17.92 11.50
CA GLY A 245 -10.91 17.17 12.74
C GLY A 245 -10.19 15.84 12.53
N VAL A 246 -10.50 15.11 11.46
CA VAL A 246 -9.81 13.87 11.09
C VAL A 246 -8.32 14.11 10.83
N TYR A 247 -7.98 15.16 10.07
CA TYR A 247 -6.57 15.53 9.85
C TYR A 247 -5.86 15.98 11.14
N GLY A 248 -6.57 16.66 12.04
CA GLY A 248 -6.05 17.03 13.35
C GLY A 248 -5.68 15.80 14.20
N ILE A 249 -6.56 14.81 14.27
CA ILE A 249 -6.29 13.54 14.97
C ILE A 249 -5.15 12.79 14.31
N TRP A 250 -5.13 12.71 12.97
CA TRP A 250 -4.06 12.07 12.23
C TRP A 250 -2.69 12.69 12.54
N LEU A 251 -2.60 14.02 12.55
CA LEU A 251 -1.37 14.73 12.90
C LEU A 251 -0.98 14.50 14.36
N ALA A 252 -1.94 14.55 15.29
CA ALA A 252 -1.71 14.29 16.71
C ALA A 252 -1.19 12.86 16.93
N LEU A 253 -1.74 11.87 16.24
CA LEU A 253 -1.32 10.48 16.30
C LEU A 253 0.12 10.32 15.81
N ILE A 254 0.47 10.93 14.66
CA ILE A 254 1.85 10.92 14.16
C ILE A 254 2.79 11.47 15.22
N ILE A 255 2.52 12.67 15.74
CA ILE A 255 3.37 13.33 16.75
C ILE A 255 3.48 12.48 18.03
N ALA A 256 2.37 11.92 18.51
CA ALA A 256 2.33 11.13 19.74
C ALA A 256 3.13 9.81 19.63
N LEU A 257 3.15 9.18 18.45
CA LEU A 257 3.88 7.93 18.23
C LEU A 257 5.38 8.13 17.96
N TYR A 258 5.81 9.33 17.56
CA TYR A 258 7.24 9.63 17.33
C TYR A 258 8.19 9.20 18.46
N PRO A 259 7.98 9.58 19.74
CA PRO A 259 8.89 9.20 20.82
C PRO A 259 8.98 7.68 21.02
N LEU A 260 7.87 6.95 20.81
CA LEU A 260 7.85 5.49 20.90
C LEU A 260 8.66 4.87 19.76
N CYS A 261 8.45 5.33 18.53
CA CYS A 261 9.21 4.88 17.36
C CYS A 261 10.71 5.16 17.54
N ARG A 262 11.07 6.34 18.07
CA ARG A 262 12.48 6.70 18.34
C ARG A 262 13.12 5.83 19.41
N ARG A 263 12.40 5.51 20.49
CA ARG A 263 12.88 4.59 21.53
C ARG A 263 13.08 3.18 20.96
N TYR A 264 12.14 2.72 20.15
CA TYR A 264 12.22 1.42 19.50
C TYR A 264 13.39 1.32 18.51
N ASP A 265 13.60 2.34 17.67
CA ASP A 265 14.74 2.42 16.73
C ASP A 265 16.07 2.31 17.48
N ARG A 266 16.21 3.04 18.59
CA ARG A 266 17.40 2.96 19.46
C ARG A 266 17.57 1.57 20.07
N TYR A 267 16.49 0.99 20.58
CA TYR A 267 16.52 -0.34 21.18
C TYR A 267 16.96 -1.41 20.17
N LYS A 268 16.34 -1.42 18.99
CA LYS A 268 16.68 -2.30 17.86
C LYS A 268 18.13 -2.13 17.42
N THR A 269 18.63 -0.90 17.38
CA THR A 269 20.02 -0.61 16.99
C THR A 269 21.04 -1.10 18.02
N ASN A 270 20.70 -1.04 19.32
CA ASN A 270 21.58 -1.44 20.41
C ASN A 270 21.55 -2.95 20.71
N HIS A 271 20.51 -3.68 20.30
CA HIS A 271 20.33 -5.11 20.58
C HIS A 271 20.39 -5.96 19.31
N LYS A 272 21.49 -5.86 18.57
CA LYS A 272 21.68 -6.54 17.26
C LYS A 272 21.75 -8.07 17.37
N GLU A 273 22.02 -8.58 18.57
CA GLU A 273 22.03 -10.01 18.93
C GLU A 273 20.63 -10.64 18.86
N LYS A 274 19.56 -9.84 19.01
CA LYS A 274 18.18 -10.32 18.91
C LYS A 274 17.74 -10.38 17.45
N TRP A 275 17.87 -11.55 16.84
CA TRP A 275 17.58 -11.76 15.41
C TRP A 275 16.18 -11.28 14.99
N TRP A 276 15.16 -11.46 15.84
CA TRP A 276 13.77 -11.13 15.56
C TRP A 276 13.52 -9.60 15.47
N LEU A 277 14.35 -8.77 16.11
CA LEU A 277 14.26 -7.31 16.01
C LEU A 277 14.59 -6.78 14.62
N ARG A 278 15.24 -7.57 13.76
CA ARG A 278 15.50 -7.17 12.37
C ARG A 278 14.24 -7.19 11.51
N TYR A 279 13.25 -8.00 11.91
CA TYR A 279 12.00 -8.24 11.17
C TYR A 279 10.80 -7.42 11.68
N LEU A 280 10.95 -6.72 12.81
CA LEU A 280 9.97 -5.77 13.38
C LEU A 280 10.43 -4.32 13.20
#